data_AF-A4S3B7-F1
#
_entry.id   AF-A4S3B7-F1
#
_cell.length_a   1.000
_cell.length_b   1.000
_cell.length_c   1.000
_cell.angle_alpha   90.00
_cell.angle_beta   90.00
_cell.angle_gamma   90.00
#
_symmetry.space_group_name_H-M   'P 1'
#
loop_
_entity.id
_entity.type
_entity.pdbx_description
1 polymer ?
#
loop_
_entity_poly.entity_id
_entity_poly.type
_entity_poly.pdbx_seq_one_letter_code
_entity_poly.pdbx_strand_id
1 'polypeptide(L)' 'MTSASIAQVASATAALCGAAGVTYYAVNVAKVFGGDPLPSTMTKEWEDATKARMKAWPREGSATPVVLEPMDK' A
#
# COMPACT_ATOMS: atom_id res chain seq x y z
N MET A 1 34.07 -23.04 15.20
CA MET A 1 33.06 -22.18 14.54
C MET A 1 33.72 -21.51 13.35
N THR A 2 33.39 -21.91 12.13
CA THR A 2 33.81 -21.20 10.91
C THR A 2 32.92 -19.97 10.74
N SER A 3 33.50 -18.77 10.77
CA SER A 3 32.79 -17.53 10.48
C SER A 3 32.35 -17.51 9.01
N ALA A 4 31.10 -17.14 8.75
CA ALA A 4 30.63 -16.94 7.39
C ALA A 4 31.31 -15.70 6.79
N SER A 5 31.73 -15.78 5.53
CA SER A 5 32.27 -14.62 4.82
C SER A 5 31.17 -13.61 4.50
N ILE A 6 31.55 -12.34 4.34
CA ILE A 6 30.63 -11.27 3.94
C ILE A 6 29.91 -11.62 2.63
N ALA A 7 30.60 -12.27 1.67
CA ALA A 7 30.01 -12.71 0.43
C ALA A 7 28.89 -13.75 0.64
N GLN A 8 29.07 -14.69 1.58
CA GLN A 8 28.04 -15.68 1.94
C GLN A 8 26.85 -15.02 2.65
N VAL A 9 27.09 -14.02 3.51
CA VAL A 9 26.02 -13.29 4.18
C VAL A 9 25.21 -12.46 3.17
N ALA A 10 25.89 -11.76 2.25
CA ALA A 10 25.25 -10.95 1.22
C ALA A 10 24.40 -11.79 0.27
N SER A 11 24.91 -12.93 -0.20
CA SER A 11 24.18 -13.82 -1.10
C SER A 11 22.97 -14.46 -0.41
N ALA A 12 23.12 -14.90 0.85
CA ALA A 12 22.00 -15.42 1.63
C ALA A 12 20.92 -14.35 1.85
N THR A 13 21.31 -13.11 2.13
CA THR A 13 20.37 -11.99 2.32
C THR A 13 19.61 -11.71 1.03
N ALA A 14 20.30 -11.60 -0.11
CA ALA A 14 19.67 -11.37 -1.40
C ALA A 14 18.68 -12.50 -1.77
N ALA A 15 19.07 -13.76 -1.53
CA ALA A 15 18.20 -14.91 -1.77
C ALA A 15 16.93 -14.86 -0.90
N LEU A 16 17.06 -14.50 0.38
CA LEU A 16 15.92 -14.36 1.29
C LEU A 16 15.00 -13.20 0.90
N CYS A 17 15.55 -12.04 0.51
CA CYS A 17 14.74 -10.93 0.01
C CYS A 17 13.97 -11.33 -1.26
N GLY A 18 14.62 -12.05 -2.18
CA GLY A 18 13.96 -12.58 -3.37
C GLY A 18 12.82 -13.55 -3.04
N ALA A 19 13.09 -14.54 -2.20
CA ALA A 19 12.10 -15.53 -1.79
C ALA A 19 10.91 -14.89 -1.03
N ALA A 20 11.19 -13.91 -0.16
CA ALA A 20 10.17 -13.16 0.53
C ALA A 20 9.30 -12.35 -0.44
N GLY A 21 9.91 -11.68 -1.42
CA GLY A 21 9.19 -10.94 -2.46
C GLY A 21 8.26 -11.82 -3.30
N VAL A 22 8.75 -12.98 -3.75
CA VAL A 22 7.94 -13.95 -4.51
C VAL A 22 6.79 -14.49 -3.67
N THR A 23 7.06 -14.86 -2.42
CA THR A 23 6.03 -15.37 -1.51
C THR A 23 4.97 -14.30 -1.23
N TYR A 24 5.39 -13.06 -0.97
CA TYR A 24 4.48 -11.95 -0.76
C TYR A 24 3.57 -11.71 -1.97
N TYR A 25 4.14 -11.69 -3.18
CA TYR A 25 3.37 -11.52 -4.41
C TYR A 25 2.35 -12.65 -4.60
N ALA A 26 2.78 -13.91 -4.46
CA ALA A 26 1.90 -15.06 -4.63
C ALA A 26 0.70 -15.00 -3.67
N VAL A 27 0.96 -14.71 -2.40
CA VAL A 27 -0.08 -14.70 -1.36
C VAL A 27 -0.98 -13.46 -1.45
N ASN A 28 -0.41 -12.27 -1.56
CA ASN A 28 -1.15 -11.03 -1.36
C ASN A 28 -1.63 -10.39 -2.66
N VAL A 29 -0.91 -10.59 -3.77
CA VAL A 29 -1.24 -9.97 -5.06
C VAL A 29 -1.95 -10.97 -5.96
N ALA A 30 -1.36 -12.16 -6.16
CA ALA A 30 -1.98 -13.23 -6.94
C ALA A 30 -3.08 -13.99 -6.18
N LYS A 31 -3.19 -13.77 -4.86
CA LYS A 31 -4.26 -14.32 -4.01
C LYS A 31 -4.40 -15.84 -4.15
N VAL A 32 -3.27 -16.58 -4.20
CA VAL A 32 -3.27 -18.05 -4.42
C VAL A 32 -4.05 -18.85 -3.38
N PHE A 33 -4.24 -18.29 -2.18
CA PHE A 33 -5.05 -18.89 -1.11
C PHE A 33 -6.50 -18.38 -1.10
N GLY A 34 -6.92 -17.64 -2.11
CA GLY A 34 -8.21 -16.97 -2.17
C GLY A 34 -8.25 -15.68 -1.35
N GLY A 35 -9.46 -15.14 -1.18
CA GLY A 35 -9.74 -13.87 -0.51
C GLY A 35 -10.44 -12.89 -1.44
N ASP A 36 -11.01 -11.84 -0.84
CA ASP A 36 -11.73 -10.85 -1.62
C ASP A 36 -10.79 -10.09 -2.55
N PRO A 37 -11.29 -9.72 -3.75
CA PRO A 37 -10.56 -8.84 -4.64
C PRO A 37 -10.28 -7.50 -3.95
N LEU A 38 -9.36 -6.73 -4.52
CA LEU A 38 -9.10 -5.37 -4.06
C LEU A 38 -10.43 -4.60 -3.97
N PRO A 39 -10.65 -3.83 -2.90
CA PRO A 39 -11.84 -2.98 -2.79
C PRO A 39 -11.97 -2.10 -4.04
N SER A 40 -13.20 -1.86 -4.49
CA SER A 40 -13.46 -0.99 -5.65
C SER A 40 -12.95 0.44 -5.47
N THR A 41 -12.66 0.83 -4.23
CA THR A 41 -12.07 2.12 -3.85
C THR A 41 -10.55 2.17 -4.05
N MET A 42 -9.86 1.04 -4.27
CA MET A 42 -8.44 1.00 -4.60
C MET A 42 -8.20 1.19 -6.10
N THR A 43 -8.80 2.23 -6.65
CA THR A 43 -8.59 2.68 -8.03
C THR A 43 -8.04 4.09 -8.03
N LYS A 44 -7.26 4.42 -9.06
CA LYS A 44 -6.71 5.78 -9.21
C LYS A 44 -7.82 6.84 -9.31
N GLU A 45 -8.92 6.51 -9.98
CA GLU A 45 -10.09 7.40 -10.08
C GLU A 45 -10.70 7.72 -8.72
N TRP A 46 -10.82 6.71 -7.85
CA TRP A 46 -11.32 6.91 -6.49
C TRP A 46 -10.36 7.75 -5.64
N GLU A 47 -9.05 7.53 -5.78
CA GLU A 47 -8.02 8.33 -5.12
C GLU A 47 -8.11 9.81 -5.54
N ASP A 48 -8.17 10.07 -6.84
CA ASP A 48 -8.24 11.42 -7.39
C ASP A 48 -9.56 12.12 -7.00
N ALA A 49 -10.69 11.41 -7.04
CA ALA A 49 -11.98 11.92 -6.57
C ALA A 49 -11.99 12.19 -5.05
N THR A 50 -11.32 11.35 -4.26
CA THR A 50 -11.20 11.54 -2.81
C THR A 50 -10.35 12.78 -2.52
N LYS A 51 -9.20 12.94 -3.17
CA LYS A 51 -8.36 14.15 -3.04
C LYS A 51 -9.12 15.42 -3.43
N ALA A 52 -9.92 15.38 -4.50
CA ALA A 52 -10.76 16.51 -4.87
C ALA A 52 -11.82 16.82 -3.79
N ARG A 53 -12.46 15.79 -3.24
CA ARG A 53 -13.44 15.94 -2.15
C ARG A 53 -12.83 16.45 -0.85
N MET A 54 -11.59 16.10 -0.52
CA MET A 54 -10.93 16.57 0.71
C MET A 54 -10.79 18.10 0.75
N LYS A 55 -10.79 18.75 -0.41
CA LYS A 55 -10.81 20.22 -0.54
C LYS A 55 -12.17 20.86 -0.23
N ALA A 56 -13.25 20.09 -0.33
CA ALA A 56 -14.62 20.58 -0.12
C ALA A 56 -15.51 19.44 0.39
N TRP A 57 -15.30 19.04 1.64
CA TRP A 57 -15.99 17.92 2.24
C TRP A 57 -17.40 18.31 2.68
N PRO A 58 -18.45 17.58 2.25
CA PRO A 58 -19.81 17.80 2.73
C PRO A 58 -19.90 17.55 4.24
N ARG A 59 -20.64 18.39 4.96
CA ARG A 59 -20.95 18.17 6.38
C ARG A 59 -22.44 18.31 6.62
N GLU A 60 -22.96 17.53 7.54
CA GLU A 60 -24.36 17.60 7.94
C GLU A 60 -24.68 18.93 8.63
N GLY A 61 -25.90 19.44 8.46
CA GLY A 61 -26.37 20.65 9.15
C GLY A 61 -25.80 21.98 8.64
N SER A 62 -25.01 21.97 7.55
CA SER A 62 -24.48 23.19 6.94
C SER A 62 -24.34 23.03 5.43
N ALA A 63 -24.82 24.01 4.66
CA ALA A 63 -24.65 24.04 3.21
C ALA A 63 -23.21 24.36 2.76
N THR A 64 -22.36 24.81 3.69
CA THR A 64 -20.97 25.19 3.39
C THR A 64 -20.03 24.01 3.66
N PRO A 65 -19.35 23.47 2.62
CA PRO A 65 -18.38 22.39 2.77
C PRO A 65 -17.09 22.86 3.47
N VAL A 66 -16.33 21.91 4.02
CA VAL A 66 -15.11 22.18 4.81
C VAL A 66 -13.89 21.50 4.18
N VAL A 67 -12.73 22.16 4.24
CA VAL A 67 -11.44 21.55 3.87
C VAL A 67 -10.99 20.63 5.01
N LEU A 68 -10.71 19.36 4.71
CA LEU A 68 -10.32 18.37 5.74
C LEU A 68 -8.85 18.48 6.15
N GLU A 69 -7.96 18.78 5.21
CA GLU A 69 -6.52 18.91 5.44
C GLU A 69 -6.08 20.35 5.20
N PRO A 70 -6.44 21.30 6.09
CA PRO A 70 -6.18 22.73 5.87
C PRO A 70 -4.69 23.12 6.00
N MET A 71 -3.85 22.23 6.52
CA MET A 71 -2.43 22.48 6.76
C MET A 71 -1.52 21.86 5.69
N ASP A 72 -2.04 20.91 4.92
CA ASP A 72 -1.33 20.36 3.78
C ASP A 72 -1.45 21.34 2.61
N LYS A 73 -0.31 21.69 2.03
CA LYS A 73 -0.20 22.70 0.96
C LYS A 73 -0.72 22.19 -0.38
#